data_AF-A0A9E5YW35-F1
#
_entry.id   AF-A0A9E5YW35-F1
#
_cell.length_a   1.000
_cell.length_b   1.000
_cell.length_c   1.000
_cell.angle_alpha   90.00
_cell.angle_beta   90.00
_cell.angle_gamma   90.00
#
_symmetry.space_group_name_H-M   'P 1'
#
loop_
_entity.id
_entity.type
_entity.pdbx_description
1 polymer ?
#
loop_
_entity_poly.entity_id
_entity_poly.type
_entity_poly.pdbx_seq_one_letter_code
_entity_poly.pdbx_strand_id
1 'polypeptide(L)'
;MTITVDFRTVQLLCARMCHDLVGPVGAINTAIELMGEEGGGAMDTEALKVLAKSASEASRKLAFFRAVFGLGGDRDTPVVTSQLLDLANGIVASRKISIQWDPAIPSTLSGGIGKILMLQIFLSSDALPRGGSIGVRVQAFSDGIAVACIAEGNG
;
A
#
# COMPACT_ATOMS: atom_id res chain seq x y z
N MET A 1 -26.19 12.24 2.78
CA MET A 1 -25.87 11.79 4.15
C MET A 1 -24.50 12.33 4.50
N THR A 2 -24.40 13.26 5.45
CA THR A 2 -23.10 13.82 5.85
C THR A 2 -22.38 12.78 6.70
N ILE A 3 -21.29 12.22 6.19
CA ILE A 3 -20.46 11.28 6.96
C ILE A 3 -19.68 12.11 7.97
N THR A 4 -20.01 11.98 9.25
CA THR A 4 -19.24 12.58 10.35
C THR A 4 -18.07 11.66 10.69
N VAL A 5 -16.86 12.03 10.30
CA VAL A 5 -15.62 11.36 10.73
C VAL A 5 -15.15 12.03 12.01
N ASP A 6 -14.91 11.23 13.06
CA ASP A 6 -14.37 11.73 14.32
C ASP A 6 -12.95 12.32 14.15
N PHE A 7 -12.65 13.40 14.86
CA PHE A 7 -11.37 14.10 14.77
C PHE A 7 -10.20 13.18 15.14
N ARG A 8 -10.39 12.29 16.13
CA ARG A 8 -9.37 11.32 16.52
C ARG A 8 -9.03 10.36 15.38
N THR A 9 -10.00 9.95 14.58
CA THR A 9 -9.78 9.10 13.41
C THR A 9 -8.89 9.79 12.39
N VAL A 10 -9.10 11.09 12.15
CA VAL A 10 -8.25 11.89 11.26
C VAL A 10 -6.83 11.98 11.79
N GLN A 11 -6.65 12.24 13.09
CA GLN A 11 -5.32 12.31 13.71
C GLN A 11 -4.57 10.97 13.60
N LEU A 12 -5.22 9.85 13.89
CA LEU A 12 -4.62 8.52 13.79
C LEU A 12 -4.26 8.17 12.34
N LEU A 13 -5.10 8.55 11.38
CA LEU A 13 -4.84 8.36 9.96
C LEU A 13 -3.60 9.15 9.51
N CYS A 14 -3.53 10.44 9.86
CA CYS A 14 -2.37 11.27 9.57
C CYS A 14 -1.10 10.72 10.22
N ALA A 15 -1.16 10.30 11.49
CA ALA A 15 -0.03 9.71 12.19
C ALA A 15 0.47 8.43 11.49
N ARG A 16 -0.44 7.56 11.04
CA ARG A 16 -0.09 6.34 10.31
C ARG A 16 0.55 6.65 8.95
N MET A 17 0.01 7.60 8.19
CA MET A 17 0.59 8.02 6.91
C MET A 17 1.99 8.61 7.08
N CYS A 18 2.18 9.47 8.08
CA CYS A 18 3.50 10.03 8.39
C CYS A 18 4.48 8.93 8.81
N HIS A 19 4.08 8.03 9.71
CA HIS A 19 4.91 6.90 10.15
C HIS A 19 5.45 6.09 8.96
N ASP A 20 4.58 5.74 8.01
CA ASP A 20 4.96 4.88 6.89
C ASP A 20 5.82 5.61 5.83
N LEU A 21 5.74 6.94 5.77
CA LEU A 21 6.52 7.77 4.83
C LEU A 21 7.87 8.23 5.40
N VAL A 22 7.98 8.39 6.72
CA VAL A 22 9.22 8.87 7.36
C VAL A 22 10.42 7.98 7.01
N GLY A 23 10.25 6.66 6.98
CA GLY A 23 11.31 5.72 6.60
C GLY A 23 11.92 5.99 5.22
N PRO A 24 11.16 5.85 4.12
CA PRO A 24 11.70 6.09 2.78
C PRO A 24 12.11 7.55 2.54
N VAL A 25 11.43 8.55 3.13
CA VAL A 25 11.85 9.95 3.02
C VAL A 25 13.18 10.21 3.74
N GLY A 26 13.38 9.62 4.93
CA GLY A 26 14.64 9.71 5.64
C GLY A 26 15.80 9.09 4.85
N ALA A 27 15.57 7.91 4.25
CA ALA A 27 16.57 7.23 3.43
C ALA A 27 16.98 8.03 2.18
N ILE A 28 16.05 8.82 1.60
CA ILE A 28 16.36 9.76 0.50
C ILE A 28 17.34 10.83 0.98
N ASN A 29 17.09 11.46 2.12
CA ASN A 29 17.97 12.50 2.66
C ASN A 29 19.36 11.94 2.98
N THR A 30 19.43 10.78 3.67
CA THR A 30 20.70 10.13 3.98
C THR A 30 21.49 9.77 2.71
N ALA A 31 20.82 9.30 1.66
CA ALA A 31 21.48 9.02 0.39
C ALA A 31 22.07 10.29 -0.26
N ILE A 32 21.36 11.41 -0.21
CA ILE A 32 21.86 12.71 -0.74
C ILE A 32 23.07 13.19 0.05
N GLU A 33 23.04 13.06 1.38
CA GLU A 33 24.17 13.41 2.25
C GLU A 33 25.42 12.60 1.91
N LEU A 34 25.28 11.28 1.74
CA LEU A 34 26.39 10.37 1.40
C LEU A 34 27.04 10.69 0.04
N MET A 35 26.27 11.20 -0.92
CA MET A 35 26.81 11.63 -2.23
C MET A 35 27.61 12.94 -2.14
N GLY A 36 27.43 13.72 -1.06
CA GLY A 36 28.15 14.96 -0.82
C GLY A 36 29.47 14.76 -0.06
N GLU A 37 29.72 13.55 0.46
CA GLU A 37 30.96 13.20 1.16
C GLU A 37 32.06 12.80 0.16
N GLU A 38 33.33 12.93 0.54
CA GLU A 38 34.48 12.52 -0.29
C GLU A 38 34.63 10.98 -0.36
N GLY A 39 33.59 10.27 -0.81
CA GLY A 39 33.52 8.81 -0.86
C GLY A 39 33.94 8.16 -2.19
N GLY A 40 34.09 8.97 -3.25
CA GLY A 40 34.40 8.49 -4.59
C GLY A 40 33.25 7.73 -5.27
N GLY A 41 33.40 7.43 -6.57
CA GLY A 41 32.27 7.01 -7.42
C GLY A 41 31.56 5.70 -7.06
N ALA A 42 32.18 4.81 -6.28
CA ALA A 42 31.52 3.58 -5.82
C ALA A 42 30.49 3.86 -4.70
N MET A 43 30.78 4.80 -3.81
CA MET A 43 29.87 5.20 -2.73
C MET A 43 28.67 5.97 -3.30
N ASP A 44 28.92 6.86 -4.26
CA ASP A 44 27.86 7.58 -4.98
C ASP A 44 26.92 6.62 -5.72
N THR A 45 27.46 5.56 -6.32
CA THR A 45 26.67 4.56 -7.03
C THR A 45 25.72 3.82 -6.09
N GLU A 46 26.17 3.48 -4.87
CA GLU A 46 25.30 2.81 -3.90
C GLU A 46 24.27 3.76 -3.30
N ALA A 47 24.67 5.00 -2.99
CA ALA A 47 23.77 6.05 -2.54
C ALA A 47 22.66 6.32 -3.58
N LEU A 48 23.00 6.40 -4.87
CA LEU A 48 22.03 6.55 -5.95
C LEU A 48 21.02 5.39 -6.02
N LYS A 49 21.44 4.15 -5.75
CA LYS A 49 20.50 3.01 -5.68
C LYS A 49 19.55 3.15 -4.49
N VAL A 50 20.06 3.53 -3.33
CA VAL A 50 19.24 3.76 -2.12
C VAL A 50 18.24 4.90 -2.37
N LEU A 51 18.70 5.99 -2.98
CA LEU A 51 17.88 7.13 -3.37
C LEU A 51 16.73 6.70 -4.29
N ALA A 52 17.05 6.02 -5.40
CA ALA A 52 16.07 5.58 -6.39
C ALA A 52 15.05 4.60 -5.78
N LYS A 53 15.52 3.62 -4.99
CA LYS A 53 14.66 2.64 -4.32
C LYS A 53 13.71 3.32 -3.34
N SER A 54 14.22 4.24 -2.51
CA SER A 54 13.45 4.91 -1.46
C SER A 54 12.44 5.90 -2.03
N ALA A 55 12.82 6.66 -3.06
CA ALA A 55 11.91 7.55 -3.80
C ALA A 55 10.77 6.76 -4.47
N SER A 56 11.09 5.62 -5.07
CA SER A 56 10.09 4.73 -5.65
C SER A 56 9.14 4.18 -4.58
N GLU A 57 9.66 3.78 -3.41
CA GLU A 57 8.84 3.30 -2.29
C GLU A 57 7.90 4.38 -1.74
N ALA A 58 8.41 5.59 -1.49
CA ALA A 58 7.59 6.73 -1.06
C ALA A 58 6.47 7.02 -2.07
N SER A 59 6.79 7.00 -3.37
CA SER A 59 5.82 7.23 -4.44
C SER A 59 4.70 6.19 -4.47
N ARG A 60 5.05 4.90 -4.32
CA ARG A 60 4.06 3.80 -4.26
C ARG A 60 3.15 3.92 -3.03
N LYS A 61 3.71 4.26 -1.87
CA LYS A 61 2.94 4.52 -0.64
C LYS A 61 1.96 5.69 -0.81
N LEU A 62 2.42 6.81 -1.38
CA LEU A 62 1.56 7.96 -1.65
C LEU A 62 0.43 7.64 -2.64
N ALA A 63 0.73 6.90 -3.72
CA ALA A 63 -0.29 6.46 -4.67
C ALA A 63 -1.37 5.59 -4.02
N PHE A 64 -0.96 4.64 -3.18
CA PHE A 64 -1.88 3.80 -2.41
C PHE A 64 -2.71 4.64 -1.42
N PHE A 65 -2.09 5.49 -0.60
CA PHE A 65 -2.79 6.32 0.38
C PHE A 65 -3.81 7.25 -0.30
N ARG A 66 -3.45 7.83 -1.45
CA ARG A 66 -4.37 8.65 -2.24
C ARG A 66 -5.59 7.87 -2.70
N ALA A 67 -5.42 6.63 -3.15
CA ALA A 67 -6.52 5.79 -3.64
C ALA A 67 -7.43 5.29 -2.50
N VAL A 68 -6.84 4.90 -1.37
CA VAL A 68 -7.56 4.24 -0.27
C VAL A 68 -8.16 5.24 0.71
N PHE A 69 -7.39 6.27 1.09
CA PHE A 69 -7.80 7.28 2.08
C PHE A 69 -8.33 8.57 1.46
N GLY A 70 -8.12 8.77 0.15
CA GLY A 70 -8.60 9.96 -0.55
C GLY A 70 -10.11 9.98 -0.76
N LEU A 71 -10.61 11.18 -1.06
CA LEU A 71 -12.01 11.44 -1.40
C LEU A 71 -12.40 10.92 -2.79
N GLY A 72 -11.44 10.46 -3.61
CA GLY A 72 -11.73 9.80 -4.88
C GLY A 72 -12.32 8.40 -4.68
N GLY A 73 -13.24 7.99 -5.56
CA GLY A 73 -13.97 6.73 -5.41
C GLY A 73 -15.11 6.86 -4.41
N ASP A 74 -16.16 7.58 -4.82
CA ASP A 74 -17.44 7.55 -4.12
C ASP A 74 -17.90 6.10 -3.98
N ARG A 75 -18.69 5.80 -2.96
CA ARG A 75 -19.11 4.43 -2.61
C ARG A 75 -19.63 3.65 -3.81
N ASP A 76 -20.29 4.33 -4.75
CA ASP A 76 -20.93 3.76 -5.93
C ASP A 76 -20.13 3.92 -7.23
N THR A 77 -18.99 4.62 -7.22
CA THR A 77 -18.13 4.73 -8.41
C THR A 77 -17.38 3.42 -8.62
N PRO A 78 -17.52 2.73 -9.77
CA PRO A 78 -16.78 1.52 -10.05
C PRO A 78 -15.27 1.78 -10.12
N VAL A 79 -14.49 0.88 -9.53
CA VAL A 79 -13.02 0.87 -9.59
C VAL A 79 -12.55 -0.39 -10.30
N VAL A 80 -11.51 -0.25 -11.13
CA VAL A 80 -10.95 -1.36 -11.90
C VAL A 80 -10.04 -2.18 -10.99
N THR A 81 -10.27 -3.49 -10.88
CA THR A 81 -9.56 -4.34 -9.92
C THR A 81 -8.10 -4.58 -10.26
N SER A 82 -7.71 -4.51 -11.54
CA SER A 82 -6.30 -4.56 -11.93
C SER A 82 -5.51 -3.36 -11.38
N GLN A 83 -6.10 -2.16 -11.37
CA GLN A 83 -5.47 -0.98 -10.78
C GLN A 83 -5.31 -1.12 -9.26
N LEU A 84 -6.27 -1.75 -8.58
CA LEU A 84 -6.14 -2.07 -7.16
C LEU A 84 -5.01 -3.06 -6.90
N LEU A 85 -4.89 -4.11 -7.73
CA LEU A 85 -3.79 -5.06 -7.66
C LEU A 85 -2.43 -4.39 -7.88
N ASP A 86 -2.31 -3.46 -8.84
CA ASP A 86 -1.07 -2.71 -9.07
C ASP A 86 -0.67 -1.88 -7.85
N LEU A 87 -1.63 -1.17 -7.25
CA LEU A 87 -1.42 -0.41 -6.01
C LEU A 87 -1.03 -1.33 -4.84
N ALA A 88 -1.68 -2.48 -4.71
CA ALA A 88 -1.41 -3.45 -3.66
C ALA A 88 0.00 -4.05 -3.81
N ASN A 89 0.37 -4.46 -5.02
CA ASN A 89 1.72 -4.91 -5.35
C ASN A 89 2.75 -3.83 -5.03
N GLY A 90 2.42 -2.56 -5.27
CA GLY A 90 3.31 -1.45 -4.96
C GLY A 90 3.64 -1.30 -3.47
N ILE A 91 2.70 -1.59 -2.57
CA ILE A 91 2.91 -1.56 -1.12
C ILE A 91 3.77 -2.71 -0.61
N VAL A 92 3.69 -3.88 -1.25
CA VAL A 92 4.46 -5.06 -0.85
C VAL A 92 5.77 -5.23 -1.62
N ALA A 93 6.03 -4.42 -2.66
CA ALA A 93 7.21 -4.55 -3.52
C ALA A 93 8.57 -4.53 -2.78
N SER A 94 8.67 -3.77 -1.68
CA SER A 94 9.88 -3.73 -0.85
C SER A 94 9.91 -4.81 0.24
N ARG A 95 8.86 -5.64 0.33
CA ARG A 95 8.67 -6.68 1.35
C ARG A 95 8.77 -8.06 0.69
N LYS A 96 9.09 -9.09 1.49
CA LYS A 96 9.10 -10.48 1.02
C LYS A 96 7.68 -11.08 0.99
N ILE A 97 6.73 -10.37 0.39
CA ILE A 97 5.31 -10.73 0.37
C ILE A 97 4.83 -10.83 -1.07
N SER A 98 4.16 -11.92 -1.42
CA SER A 98 3.45 -12.06 -2.70
C SER A 98 1.95 -11.93 -2.52
N ILE A 99 1.26 -11.39 -3.52
CA ILE A 99 -0.21 -11.32 -3.54
C ILE A 99 -0.72 -12.41 -4.48
N GLN A 100 -1.52 -13.32 -3.94
CA GLN A 100 -2.23 -14.33 -4.72
C GLN A 100 -3.62 -13.79 -5.03
N TRP A 101 -3.81 -13.32 -6.26
CA TRP A 101 -5.06 -12.74 -6.72
C TRP A 101 -5.96 -13.82 -7.34
N ASP A 102 -7.15 -14.01 -6.77
CA ASP A 102 -8.11 -14.99 -7.29
C ASP A 102 -8.65 -14.55 -8.66
N PRO A 103 -8.54 -15.38 -9.72
CA PRO A 103 -9.10 -15.09 -11.04
C PRO A 103 -10.61 -14.89 -11.06
N ALA A 104 -11.33 -15.38 -10.04
CA ALA A 104 -12.78 -15.18 -9.91
C ALA A 104 -13.16 -13.76 -9.45
N ILE A 105 -12.19 -12.92 -9.07
CA ILE A 105 -12.45 -11.54 -8.67
C ILE A 105 -12.99 -10.75 -9.89
N PRO A 106 -14.14 -10.07 -9.77
CA PRO A 106 -14.69 -9.27 -10.86
C PRO A 106 -13.72 -8.21 -11.39
N SER A 107 -13.83 -7.83 -12.67
CA SER A 107 -12.98 -6.80 -13.28
C SER A 107 -13.21 -5.39 -12.70
N THR A 108 -14.36 -5.19 -12.06
CA THR A 108 -14.71 -3.95 -11.36
C THR A 108 -15.36 -4.25 -10.02
N LEU A 109 -15.13 -3.38 -9.05
CA LEU A 109 -15.81 -3.39 -7.74
C LEU A 109 -16.39 -2.00 -7.49
N SER A 110 -17.36 -1.88 -6.60
CA SER A 110 -17.76 -0.57 -6.10
C SER A 110 -16.61 0.07 -5.31
N GLY A 111 -16.48 1.40 -5.38
CA GLY A 111 -15.37 2.12 -4.74
C GLY A 111 -15.26 1.83 -3.24
N GLY A 112 -16.40 1.69 -2.55
CA GLY A 112 -16.43 1.31 -1.13
C GLY A 112 -15.81 -0.07 -0.87
N ILE A 113 -16.15 -1.06 -1.68
CA ILE A 113 -15.61 -2.43 -1.55
C ILE A 113 -14.14 -2.48 -1.94
N GLY A 114 -13.75 -1.75 -2.99
CA GLY A 114 -12.34 -1.58 -3.37
C GLY A 114 -11.49 -1.01 -2.23
N LYS A 115 -11.97 0.02 -1.52
CA LYS A 115 -11.27 0.59 -0.36
C LYS A 115 -11.15 -0.42 0.79
N ILE A 116 -12.22 -1.16 1.11
CA ILE A 116 -12.19 -2.20 2.16
C ILE A 116 -11.17 -3.28 1.81
N LEU A 117 -11.19 -3.79 0.57
CA LEU A 117 -10.25 -4.80 0.10
C LEU A 117 -8.80 -4.33 0.25
N MET A 118 -8.51 -3.10 -0.17
CA MET A 118 -7.17 -2.53 -0.07
C MET A 118 -6.72 -2.35 1.38
N LEU A 119 -7.61 -1.93 2.29
CA LEU A 119 -7.33 -1.86 3.72
C LEU A 119 -7.04 -3.23 4.32
N GLN A 120 -7.77 -4.28 3.90
CA GLN A 120 -7.51 -5.65 4.34
C GLN A 120 -6.14 -6.14 3.86
N ILE A 121 -5.79 -5.93 2.58
CA ILE A 121 -4.46 -6.29 2.06
C ILE A 121 -3.36 -5.55 2.84
N PHE A 122 -3.56 -4.25 3.11
CA PHE A 122 -2.60 -3.47 3.87
C PHE A 122 -2.38 -4.01 5.29
N LEU A 123 -3.47 -4.31 6.01
CA LEU A 123 -3.42 -4.92 7.33
C LEU A 123 -2.77 -6.32 7.29
N SER A 124 -3.12 -7.15 6.31
CA SER A 124 -2.52 -8.47 6.09
C SER A 124 -1.01 -8.37 5.85
N SER A 125 -0.54 -7.32 5.16
CA SER A 125 0.89 -7.12 4.93
C SER A 125 1.67 -6.81 6.21
N ASP A 126 1.04 -6.12 7.17
CA ASP A 126 1.65 -5.84 8.48
C ASP A 126 1.68 -7.08 9.39
N ALA A 127 0.81 -8.05 9.14
CA ALA A 127 0.81 -9.35 9.83
C ALA A 127 1.93 -10.31 9.36
N LEU A 128 2.71 -9.93 8.33
CA LEU A 128 3.76 -10.76 7.71
C LEU A 128 5.16 -10.12 7.85
N PRO A 129 5.68 -9.92 9.08
CA PRO A 129 6.97 -9.23 9.28
C PRO A 129 8.16 -9.96 8.66
N ARG A 130 8.08 -11.28 8.51
CA ARG A 130 9.13 -12.14 7.92
C ARG A 130 8.86 -12.50 6.46
N GLY A 131 7.81 -11.94 5.86
CA GLY A 131 7.35 -12.30 4.54
C GLY A 131 6.34 -13.44 4.53
N GLY A 132 5.89 -13.82 3.33
CA GLY A 132 4.81 -14.79 3.14
C GLY A 132 3.98 -14.49 1.90
N SER A 133 2.69 -14.83 1.95
CA SER A 133 1.74 -14.52 0.89
C SER A 133 0.39 -14.04 1.43
N ILE A 134 -0.29 -13.21 0.64
CA ILE A 134 -1.63 -12.72 0.92
C ILE A 134 -2.55 -13.28 -0.17
N GLY A 135 -3.44 -14.21 0.20
CA GLY A 135 -4.51 -14.69 -0.66
C GLY A 135 -5.70 -13.73 -0.64
N VAL A 136 -6.13 -13.26 -1.80
CA VAL A 136 -7.23 -12.30 -1.94
C VAL A 136 -8.41 -12.97 -2.60
N ARG A 137 -9.60 -12.88 -1.99
CA ARG A 137 -10.85 -13.44 -2.51
C ARG A 137 -11.98 -12.44 -2.44
N VAL A 138 -12.82 -12.47 -3.46
CA VAL A 138 -14.07 -11.69 -3.52
C VAL A 138 -15.18 -12.61 -4.01
N GLN A 139 -16.26 -12.70 -3.24
CA GLN A 139 -17.40 -13.55 -3.57
C GLN A 139 -18.70 -12.77 -3.48
N ALA A 140 -19.50 -12.81 -4.54
CA ALA A 140 -20.85 -12.25 -4.55
C ALA A 140 -21.86 -13.26 -3.96
N PHE A 141 -22.79 -12.74 -3.16
CA PHE A 141 -23.91 -13.47 -2.56
C PHE A 141 -25.24 -12.81 -2.95
N SER A 142 -26.37 -13.45 -2.63
CA SER A 142 -27.70 -12.91 -2.92
C SER A 142 -27.98 -11.57 -2.23
N ASP A 143 -27.35 -11.30 -1.08
CA ASP A 143 -27.60 -10.16 -0.20
C ASP A 143 -26.37 -9.24 -0.04
N GLY A 144 -25.27 -9.50 -0.76
CA GLY A 144 -24.07 -8.68 -0.65
C GLY A 144 -22.83 -9.26 -1.32
N ILE A 145 -21.68 -8.73 -0.92
CA ILE A 145 -20.37 -9.16 -1.40
C ILE A 145 -19.45 -9.36 -0.20
N ALA A 146 -18.77 -10.50 -0.15
CA ALA A 146 -17.73 -10.75 0.84
C ALA A 146 -16.37 -10.52 0.21
N VAL A 147 -15.49 -9.90 0.98
CA VAL A 147 -14.08 -9.71 0.67
C VAL A 147 -13.25 -10.34 1.78
N ALA A 148 -12.22 -11.09 1.42
CA ALA A 148 -11.36 -11.79 2.35
C ALA A 148 -9.90 -11.71 1.93
N CYS A 149 -9.02 -11.51 2.92
CA CYS A 149 -7.58 -11.63 2.77
C CYS A 149 -7.06 -12.66 3.77
N ILE A 150 -6.27 -13.62 3.29
CA ILE A 150 -5.64 -14.65 4.11
C ILE A 150 -4.13 -14.40 4.06
N ALA A 151 -3.53 -14.09 5.22
CA ALA A 151 -2.10 -13.90 5.34
C ALA A 151 -1.44 -15.19 5.83
N GLU A 152 -0.51 -15.73 5.04
CA GLU A 152 0.21 -16.97 5.35
C GLU A 152 1.71 -16.71 5.34
N GLY A 153 2.40 -17.01 6.43
CA GLY A 153 3.84 -16.84 6.55
C GLY A 153 4.42 -17.64 7.71
N ASN A 154 5.73 -17.83 7.69
CA ASN A 154 6.45 -18.44 8.80
C ASN A 154 6.71 -17.34 9.84
N GLY A 155 6.01 -17.41 10.98
CA GLY A 155 6.19 -16.50 12.12
C GLY A 155 7.64 -16.39 12.58
#